data_AF-A0A6I4Q091-F1
#
_entry.id   AF-A0A6I4Q091-F1
#
_cell.length_a   1.000
_cell.length_b   1.000
_cell.length_c   1.000
_cell.angle_alpha   90.00
_cell.angle_beta   90.00
_cell.angle_gamma   90.00
#
_symmetry.space_group_name_H-M   'P 1'
#
loop_
_entity.id
_entity.type
_entity.pdbx_description
1 polymer ?
#
loop_
_entity_poly.entity_id
_entity_poly.type
_entity_poly.pdbx_seq_one_letter_code
_entity_poly.pdbx_strand_id
1 'polypeptide(L)' 'MLNKIRVDNGPEFTGRVFSNGAKSHGITLDYIYPSSPYQNGYIERFNRTY' A
#
# COMPACT_ATOMS: atom_id res chain seq x y z
N MET A 1 18.01 -6.28 -4.24
CA MET A 1 16.84 -6.26 -3.35
C MET A 1 15.81 -5.32 -3.96
N LEU A 2 14.59 -5.77 -4.20
CA LEU A 2 13.49 -4.91 -4.66
C LEU A 2 12.86 -4.24 -3.44
N ASN A 3 12.73 -2.91 -3.44
CA ASN A 3 12.01 -2.20 -2.40
C ASN A 3 10.51 -2.44 -2.59
N LYS A 4 9.82 -2.96 -1.57
CA LYS A 4 8.38 -3.27 -1.64
C LYS A 4 7.63 -2.47 -0.58
N ILE A 5 6.50 -1.89 -0.97
CA ILE A 5 5.57 -1.19 -0.06
C ILE A 5 4.24 -1.93 -0.11
N ARG A 6 3.70 -2.29 1.06
CA ARG A 6 2.34 -2.82 1.17
C ARG A 6 1.34 -1.68 1.32
N VAL A 7 0.28 -1.71 0.53
CA VAL A 7 -0.78 -0.71 0.50
C VAL A 7 -2.13 -1.39 0.53
N ASP A 8 -3.15 -0.71 1.04
CA ASP A 8 -4.52 -1.18 0.89
C ASP A 8 -5.04 -0.92 -0.54
N ASN A 9 -6.29 -1.32 -0.80
CA ASN A 9 -6.92 -1.13 -2.11
C ASN A 9 -7.60 0.25 -2.23
N GLY A 10 -7.19 1.24 -1.45
CA GLY A 10 -7.72 2.59 -1.49
C GLY A 10 -7.54 3.25 -2.86
N PRO A 11 -8.49 4.12 -3.27
CA PRO A 11 -8.38 4.85 -4.54
C PRO A 11 -7.12 5.73 -4.61
N GLU A 12 -6.61 6.21 -3.47
CA GLU A 12 -5.35 6.94 -3.39
C GLU A 12 -4.12 6.12 -3.84
N PHE A 13 -4.14 4.79 -3.65
CA PHE A 13 -3.02 3.91 -3.98
C PHE A 13 -3.19 3.20 -5.34
N THR A 14 -4.42 3.11 -5.85
CA THR A 14 -4.71 2.52 -7.16
C THR A 14 -4.59 3.53 -8.32
N GLY A 15 -4.31 4.80 -8.01
CA GLY A 15 -4.11 5.86 -8.99
C GLY A 15 -2.90 5.61 -9.91
N ARG A 16 -3.08 5.92 -11.20
CA ARG A 16 -2.04 5.73 -12.23
C ARG A 16 -0.78 6.56 -11.97
N VAL A 17 -0.94 7.76 -11.43
CA VAL A 17 0.18 8.65 -11.06
C VAL A 17 1.04 8.03 -9.96
N PHE A 18 0.41 7.52 -8.90
CA PHE A 18 1.09 6.87 -7.79
C PHE A 18 1.82 5.59 -8.23
N SER A 19 1.13 4.72 -8.96
CA SER A 19 1.71 3.48 -9.50
C SER A 19 2.91 3.75 -10.42
N ASN A 20 2.82 4.78 -11.28
CA ASN A 20 3.93 5.17 -12.14
C ASN A 20 5.11 5.74 -11.33
N GLY A 21 4.82 6.55 -10.31
CA GLY A 21 5.83 7.07 -9.39
C GLY A 21 6.59 5.94 -8.69
N ALA A 22 5.88 4.97 -8.10
CA ALA A 22 6.50 3.81 -7.46
C ALA A 22 7.38 3.03 -8.44
N LYS A 23 6.86 2.74 -9.64
CA LYS A 23 7.62 2.03 -10.68
C LYS A 23 8.88 2.79 -11.11
N SER A 24 8.80 4.11 -11.25
CA SER A 24 9.96 4.96 -11.60
C SER A 24 11.06 4.93 -10.55
N HIS A 25 10.72 4.65 -9.29
CA HIS A 25 11.68 4.55 -8.19
C HIS A 25 12.13 3.11 -7.93
N GLY A 26 11.74 2.15 -8.77
CA GLY A 26 12.03 0.72 -8.55
C GLY A 26 11.30 0.13 -7.34
N ILE A 27 10.17 0.72 -6.96
CA ILE A 27 9.34 0.28 -5.84
C ILE A 27 8.20 -0.59 -6.36
N THR A 28 8.04 -1.77 -5.75
CA THR A 28 6.91 -2.67 -6.00
C THR A 28 5.78 -2.38 -5.01
N LEU A 29 4.59 -2.09 -5.52
CA LEU A 29 3.37 -1.96 -4.72
C LEU A 29 2.75 -3.34 -4.47
N ASP A 30 2.56 -3.71 -3.21
CA ASP A 30 1.92 -4.94 -2.75
C ASP A 30 0.53 -4.63 -2.21
N TYR A 31 -0.49 -4.87 -3.01
CA TYR A 31 -1.86 -4.66 -2.56
C TYR A 31 -2.29 -5.77 -1.60
N ILE A 32 -2.98 -5.40 -0.52
CA ILE A 32 -3.62 -6.39 0.35
C ILE A 32 -4.69 -7.16 -0.44
N TYR A 33 -4.99 -8.37 0.03
CA TYR A 33 -6.09 -9.13 -0.53
C TYR A 33 -7.41 -8.39 -0.24
N PRO A 34 -8.31 -8.27 -1.24
CA PRO A 34 -9.60 -7.61 -1.05
C PRO A 34 -10.36 -8.28 0.11
N SER A 35 -10.99 -7.46 0.95
CA SER A 35 -11.71 -7.91 2.14
C SER A 35 -10.85 -8.62 3.21
N SER A 36 -9.53 -8.40 3.21
CA SER A 36 -8.62 -8.91 4.26
C SER A 36 -8.06 -7.79 5.14
N PRO A 37 -8.88 -7.18 6.02
CA PRO A 37 -8.47 -6.05 6.87
C PRO A 37 -7.33 -6.42 7.82
N TYR A 38 -7.21 -7.71 8.19
CA TYR A 38 -6.10 -8.22 8.99
C TYR A 38 -4.72 -7.87 8.41
N GLN A 39 -4.58 -7.81 7.07
CA GLN A 39 -3.31 -7.48 6.43
C GLN A 39 -2.90 -6.01 6.59
N ASN A 40 -3.85 -5.13 6.95
CA ASN A 40 -3.62 -3.71 7.24
C ASN A 40 -3.60 -3.39 8.74
N GLY A 41 -3.77 -4.40 9.61
CA GLY A 41 -4.01 -4.17 11.04
C GLY A 41 -2.90 -3.40 11.77
N TYR A 42 -1.65 -3.46 11.29
CA TYR A 42 -0.57 -2.64 11.86
C TYR A 42 -0.78 -1.15 11.62
N ILE A 43 -1.09 -0.76 10.38
CA ILE A 43 -1.33 0.65 10.00
C ILE A 43 -2.64 1.15 10.60
N GLU A 44 -3.69 0.33 10.65
CA GLU A 44 -4.94 0.70 11.33
C GLU A 44 -4.73 0.95 12.83
N ARG A 45 -3.93 0.12 13.50
CA ARG A 45 -3.59 0.32 14.92
C ARG A 45 -2.74 1.58 15.12
N PHE A 46 -1.79 1.82 14.22
CA PHE A 46 -0.99 3.04 14.20
C PHE A 46 -1.92 4.27 14.08
N ASN A 47 -2.77 4.34 13.06
CA ASN A 47 -3.68 5.46 12.81
C ASN A 47 -4.70 5.69 13.94
N ARG A 48 -4.99 4.68 14.78
CA ARG A 48 -5.86 4.86 15.95
C ARG A 48 -5.15 5.48 17.15
N THR A 49 -3.82 5.45 17.17
CA THR A 49 -3.00 5.89 18.31
C THR A 49 -2.45 7.32 18.12
N TYR A 50 -2.52 7.85 16.91
CA TYR A 50 -2.15 9.23 16.53
C TYR A 50 -3.40 9.99 16.10
#